data_AF-D4LC74-F1
#
_entry.id   AF-D4LC74-F1
#
_cell.length_a   1.000
_cell.length_b   1.000
_cell.length_c   1.000
_cell.angle_alpha   90.00
_cell.angle_beta   90.00
_cell.angle_gamma   90.00
#
_symmetry.space_group_name_H-M   'P 1'
#
loop_
_entity.id
_entity.type
_entity.pdbx_description
1 polymer ?
#
loop_
_entity_poly.entity_id
_entity_poly.type
_entity_poly.pdbx_seq_one_letter_code
_entity_poly.pdbx_strand_id
1 'polypeptide(L)'
;MSPVLNQLHDGARSCHFDWVKLFRQECVDNNVTSVFCGTGRRFVKDGKLYKLEGKIQTQQARKSGMSFQGKPIHFDLYDDMGYPIPGDDRHKPTYRECCNTCGM
;
A
#
# COMPACT_ATOMS: atom_id res chain seq x y z
N MET A 1 -4.79 -5.98 35.32
CA MET A 1 -5.63 -5.10 34.48
C MET A 1 -4.95 -4.96 33.14
N SER A 2 -5.38 -5.71 32.13
CA SER A 2 -4.84 -5.64 30.76
C SER A 2 -5.71 -4.69 29.94
N PRO A 3 -5.22 -3.51 29.50
CA PRO A 3 -6.01 -2.59 28.69
C PRO A 3 -5.75 -2.86 27.21
N VAL A 4 -6.18 -4.02 26.69
CA VAL A 4 -6.02 -4.34 25.24
C VAL A 4 -7.34 -4.68 24.57
N LEU A 5 -8.48 -4.37 25.20
CA LEU A 5 -9.81 -4.67 24.66
C LEU A 5 -10.70 -3.44 24.60
N ASN A 6 -10.20 -2.33 24.06
CA ASN A 6 -11.08 -1.21 23.76
C ASN A 6 -10.63 -0.42 22.53
N GLN A 7 -11.02 -0.85 21.33
CA GLN A 7 -11.10 0.04 20.15
C GLN A 7 -11.81 -0.57 18.92
N LEU A 8 -12.91 -1.30 19.12
CA LEU A 8 -13.75 -1.78 18.00
C LEU A 8 -15.16 -1.20 18.01
N HIS A 9 -15.32 0.01 18.56
CA HIS A 9 -16.60 0.70 18.57
C HIS A 9 -16.45 2.10 17.96
N ASP A 10 -17.12 2.30 16.81
CA ASP A 10 -17.68 3.56 16.31
C ASP A 10 -16.85 4.52 15.43
N GLY A 11 -15.84 4.04 14.69
CA GLY A 11 -15.16 4.92 13.73
C GLY A 11 -14.06 4.24 12.93
N ALA A 12 -13.61 4.88 11.85
CA ALA A 12 -12.51 4.39 11.01
C ALA A 12 -11.34 3.87 11.89
N ARG A 13 -10.73 2.74 11.52
CA ARG A 13 -9.60 2.20 12.31
C ARG A 13 -8.44 3.20 12.31
N SER A 14 -7.80 3.37 13.48
CA SER A 14 -6.59 4.19 13.59
C SER A 14 -5.44 3.53 12.83
N CYS A 15 -4.86 4.24 11.86
CA CYS A 15 -3.65 3.86 11.16
C CYS A 15 -2.44 4.39 11.95
N HIS A 16 -1.72 3.50 12.64
CA HIS A 16 -0.53 3.85 13.40
C HIS A 16 0.70 3.84 12.50
N PHE A 17 1.41 4.97 12.42
CA PHE A 17 2.55 5.11 11.51
C PHE A 17 3.72 4.18 11.88
N ASP A 18 3.92 3.88 13.17
CA ASP A 18 4.97 2.95 13.59
C ASP A 18 4.68 1.52 13.11
N TRP A 19 3.42 1.11 13.07
CA TRP A 19 3.02 -0.15 12.46
C TRP A 19 3.30 -0.16 10.96
N VAL A 20 3.06 0.95 10.26
CA VAL A 20 3.38 1.10 8.82
C VAL A 20 4.88 0.94 8.59
N LYS A 21 5.74 1.52 9.44
CA LYS A 21 7.20 1.36 9.34
C LYS A 21 7.63 -0.10 9.52
N LEU A 22 7.09 -0.78 10.53
CA LEU A 22 7.37 -2.19 10.80
C LEU A 22 6.93 -3.06 9.62
N PHE A 23 5.70 -2.90 9.15
CA PHE A 23 5.19 -3.61 7.97
C PHE A 23 6.07 -3.38 6.73
N ARG A 24 6.50 -2.14 6.51
CA ARG A 24 7.42 -1.82 5.41
C ARG A 24 8.74 -2.59 5.56
N GLN A 25 9.29 -2.65 6.77
CA GLN A 25 10.54 -3.37 7.01
C GLN A 25 10.41 -4.85 6.66
N GLU A 26 9.33 -5.51 7.08
CA GLU A 26 9.03 -6.89 6.71
C GLU A 26 8.97 -7.08 5.18
N CYS A 27 8.35 -6.14 4.45
CA CYS A 27 8.32 -6.18 2.99
C CYS A 27 9.71 -6.02 2.37
N VAL A 28 10.56 -5.14 2.92
CA VAL A 28 11.94 -4.95 2.47
C VAL A 28 12.75 -6.22 2.67
N ASP A 29 12.67 -6.80 3.87
CA ASP A 29 13.45 -7.99 4.25
C ASP A 29 13.08 -9.21 3.38
N ASN A 30 11.82 -9.29 2.94
CA ASN A 30 11.34 -10.35 2.07
C ASN A 30 11.36 -10.00 0.57
N ASN A 31 11.84 -8.80 0.22
CA ASN A 31 11.87 -8.28 -1.15
C ASN A 31 10.48 -8.32 -1.84
N VAL A 32 9.43 -7.96 -1.11
CA VAL A 32 8.03 -7.96 -1.56
C VAL A 32 7.57 -6.54 -1.83
N THR A 33 7.04 -6.29 -3.04
CA THR A 33 6.46 -4.99 -3.39
C THR A 33 5.26 -4.65 -2.50
N SER A 34 5.27 -3.46 -1.91
CA SER A 34 4.18 -2.93 -1.09
C SER A 34 3.94 -1.45 -1.36
N VAL A 35 2.67 -1.04 -1.27
CA VAL A 35 2.26 0.34 -1.55
C VAL A 35 1.52 0.89 -0.34
N PHE A 36 1.99 2.03 0.18
CA PHE A 36 1.24 2.81 1.16
C PHE A 36 0.41 3.86 0.42
N CYS A 37 -0.82 3.48 0.02
CA CYS A 37 -1.69 4.28 -0.85
C CYS A 37 -2.53 5.34 -0.11
N GLY A 38 -2.62 5.28 1.22
CA GLY A 38 -3.38 6.23 2.01
C GLY A 38 -3.20 6.05 3.51
N THR A 39 -3.31 7.15 4.26
CA THR A 39 -3.23 7.18 5.73
C THR A 39 -4.52 6.76 6.44
N GLY A 40 -5.62 6.64 5.69
CA GLY A 40 -6.98 6.56 6.25
C GLY A 40 -7.42 7.87 6.95
N ARG A 41 -8.63 7.85 7.52
CA ARG A 41 -9.22 9.03 8.18
C ARG A 41 -8.61 9.35 9.53
N ARG A 42 -8.08 8.36 10.24
CA ARG A 42 -7.52 8.50 11.59
C ARG A 42 -6.08 8.02 11.58
N PHE A 43 -5.15 8.94 11.44
CA PHE A 43 -3.73 8.64 11.32
C PHE A 43 -3.00 9.01 12.61
N VAL A 44 -2.27 8.08 13.20
CA VAL A 44 -1.53 8.30 14.46
C VAL A 44 -0.04 8.31 14.17
N LYS A 45 0.64 9.41 14.51
CA LYS A 45 2.09 9.57 14.36
C LYS A 45 2.65 10.31 15.57
N ASP A 46 3.72 9.78 16.15
CA ASP A 46 4.40 10.36 17.33
C ASP A 46 3.43 10.65 18.49
N GLY A 47 2.51 9.71 18.74
CA GLY A 47 1.47 9.84 19.77
C GLY A 47 0.30 10.79 19.44
N LYS A 48 0.34 11.49 18.30
CA LYS A 48 -0.71 12.44 17.88
C LYS A 48 -1.65 11.84 16.85
N LEU A 49 -2.96 11.99 17.10
CA LEU A 49 -4.02 11.62 16.15
C LEU A 49 -4.33 12.78 15.20
N TYR A 50 -4.23 12.50 13.90
CA TYR A 50 -4.61 13.37 12.80
C TYR A 50 -5.90 12.84 12.17
N LYS A 51 -6.91 13.72 12.03
CA LYS A 51 -8.11 13.44 11.26
C LYS A 51 -7.93 13.98 9.85
N LEU A 52 -7.80 13.10 8.87
CA LEU A 52 -7.48 13.44 7.48
C LEU A 52 -8.65 13.08 6.57
N GLU A 53 -8.98 13.93 5.59
CA GLU A 53 -10.11 13.70 4.68
C GLU A 53 -9.75 14.00 3.21
N GLY A 54 -10.24 13.17 2.30
CA GLY A 54 -10.03 13.32 0.86
C GLY A 54 -8.58 13.10 0.41
N LYS A 55 -8.17 13.83 -0.63
CA LYS A 55 -6.89 13.63 -1.35
C LYS A 55 -5.65 13.74 -0.46
N ILE A 56 -5.74 14.44 0.67
CA ILE A 56 -4.61 14.60 1.60
C ILE A 56 -4.13 13.24 2.14
N GLN A 57 -5.02 12.25 2.28
CA GLN A 57 -4.65 10.92 2.77
C GLN A 57 -3.63 10.23 1.86
N THR A 58 -3.91 10.24 0.55
CA THR A 58 -3.01 9.66 -0.46
C THR A 58 -1.76 10.51 -0.68
N GLN A 59 -1.90 11.85 -0.64
CA GLN A 59 -0.74 12.74 -0.76
C GLN A 59 0.26 12.56 0.38
N GLN A 60 -0.22 12.46 1.63
CA GLN A 60 0.65 12.24 2.78
C GLN A 60 1.27 10.84 2.76
N ALA A 61 0.50 9.83 2.36
CA ALA A 61 1.03 8.48 2.20
C ALA A 61 2.16 8.42 1.15
N ARG A 62 1.99 9.07 -0.01
CA ARG A 62 3.05 9.20 -1.01
C ARG A 62 4.27 9.97 -0.49
N LYS A 63 4.05 11.13 0.15
CA LYS A 63 5.12 11.96 0.72
C LYS A 63 5.90 11.25 1.82
N SER A 64 5.31 10.26 2.48
CA SER A 64 5.98 9.50 3.54
C SER A 64 7.12 8.60 3.04
N GLY A 65 7.15 8.26 1.75
CA GLY A 65 8.14 7.34 1.19
C GLY A 65 8.01 5.89 1.69
N MET A 66 6.86 5.51 2.25
CA MET A 66 6.68 4.18 2.85
C MET A 66 6.41 3.06 1.84
N SER A 67 6.12 3.37 0.58
CA SER A 67 6.04 2.34 -0.46
C SER A 67 7.41 1.73 -0.74
N PHE A 68 7.43 0.46 -1.14
CA PHE A 68 8.64 -0.27 -1.48
C PHE A 68 8.41 -1.11 -2.74
N GLN A 69 9.35 -1.03 -3.68
CA GLN A 69 9.37 -1.86 -4.89
C GLN A 69 10.28 -3.05 -4.62
N GLY A 70 9.71 -4.24 -4.55
CA GLY A 70 10.45 -5.49 -4.36
C GLY A 70 10.81 -6.17 -5.69
N LYS A 71 10.97 -7.50 -5.66
CA LYS A 71 11.24 -8.29 -6.86
C LYS A 71 10.06 -8.23 -7.84
N PRO A 72 10.33 -8.22 -9.16
CA PRO A 72 9.27 -8.29 -10.15
C PRO A 72 8.48 -9.60 -10.02
N ILE A 73 7.17 -9.52 -10.21
CA ILE A 73 6.31 -10.70 -10.22
C ILE A 73 6.52 -11.42 -11.56
N HIS A 74 6.85 -12.70 -11.49
CA HIS A 74 6.88 -13.57 -12.66
C HIS A 74 5.49 -14.18 -12.83
N PHE A 75 4.93 -14.04 -14.03
CA PHE A 75 3.66 -14.64 -14.40
C PHE A 75 3.90 -15.69 -15.48
N ASP A 76 3.48 -16.92 -15.19
CA ASP A 76 3.40 -18.01 -16.17
C ASP A 76 2.08 -17.88 -16.92
N LEU A 77 2.10 -17.21 -18.07
CA LEU A 77 0.93 -16.94 -18.89
C LEU A 77 0.87 -17.92 -20.07
N TYR A 78 -0.28 -18.53 -20.29
CA TYR A 78 -0.55 -19.48 -21.37
C TYR A 78 -1.78 -19.05 -22.16
N ASP A 79 -1.80 -19.37 -23.45
CA ASP A 79 -2.97 -19.18 -24.31
C ASP A 79 -4.03 -20.28 -24.14
N ASP A 80 -5.15 -20.17 -24.86
CA ASP A 80 -6.26 -21.14 -24.82
C ASP A 80 -5.84 -22.55 -25.27
N MET A 81 -4.71 -22.68 -25.97
CA MET A 81 -4.15 -23.93 -26.46
C MET A 81 -3.06 -24.49 -25.52
N GLY A 82 -2.72 -23.78 -24.45
CA GLY A 82 -1.71 -24.18 -23.45
C GLY A 82 -0.27 -23.82 -23.82
N TYR A 83 -0.03 -22.98 -24.83
CA TYR A 83 1.32 -22.51 -25.17
C TYR A 83 1.69 -21.26 -24.36
N PRO A 84 2.96 -21.11 -23.94
CA PRO A 84 3.40 -19.95 -23.18
C PRO A 84 3.30 -18.67 -24.02
N ILE A 85 2.70 -17.62 -23.46
CA ILE A 85 2.55 -16.33 -24.15
C ILE A 85 3.92 -15.63 -24.26
N PRO A 86 4.40 -15.35 -25.49
CA PRO A 86 5.65 -14.63 -25.72
C PRO A 86 5.65 -13.26 -25.05
N GLY A 87 6.84 -12.80 -24.62
CA GLY A 87 6.98 -11.53 -23.90
C GLY A 87 6.41 -10.31 -24.63
N ASP A 88 6.49 -10.29 -25.96
CA ASP A 88 6.03 -9.18 -26.79
C ASP A 88 4.50 -9.09 -26.88
N ASP A 89 3.81 -10.23 -26.74
CA ASP A 89 2.35 -10.32 -26.76
C ASP A 89 1.74 -10.12 -25.36
N ARG A 90 2.58 -10.00 -24.32
CA ARG A 90 2.10 -9.75 -22.95
C ARG A 90 1.55 -8.34 -22.82
N HIS A 91 0.45 -8.22 -22.08
CA HIS A 91 -0.14 -6.94 -21.74
C HIS A 91 0.87 -5.99 -21.07
N LYS A 92 1.06 -4.81 -21.66
CA LYS A 92 1.86 -3.72 -21.09
C LYS A 92 0.92 -2.73 -20.42
N PRO A 93 0.93 -2.63 -19.08
CA PRO A 93 0.00 -1.75 -18.39
C PRO A 93 0.30 -0.29 -18.72
N THR A 94 -0.75 0.46 -19.07
CA THR A 94 -0.68 1.90 -19.33
C THR A 94 -1.40 2.66 -18.23
N TYR A 95 -0.76 3.67 -17.67
CA TYR A 95 -1.31 4.49 -16.59
C TYR A 95 -1.51 5.93 -17.03
N ARG A 96 -2.47 6.62 -16.42
CA ARG A 96 -2.68 8.07 -16.63
C ARG A 96 -1.65 8.86 -15.80
N GLU A 97 -1.41 10.12 -16.17
CA GLU A 97 -0.50 10.98 -15.38
C GLU A 97 -0.91 11.08 -13.89
N CYS A 98 -2.21 11.10 -13.60
CA CYS A 98 -2.70 11.16 -12.23
C CYS A 98 -2.31 9.93 -11.40
N CYS A 99 -2.16 8.75 -12.01
CA CYS A 99 -1.77 7.49 -11.35
C CYS A 99 -0.36 7.56 -10.72
N ASN A 100 0.48 8.51 -11.13
CA ASN A 100 1.75 8.77 -10.46
C ASN A 100 1.57 9.34 -9.04
N THR A 101 0.38 9.87 -8.73
CA THR A 101 0.10 10.62 -7.50
C THR A 101 -1.10 10.11 -6.71
N CYS A 102 -2.10 9.52 -7.37
CA CYS A 102 -3.12 8.74 -6.71
C CYS A 102 -2.63 7.29 -6.60
N GLY A 103 -2.42 6.79 -5.38
CA GLY A 103 -2.05 5.39 -5.12
C GLY A 103 -3.18 4.39 -5.41
N MET A 104 -4.10 4.75 -6.31
CA MET A 104 -5.24 4.00 -6.85
C MET A 104 -5.53 4.50 -8.27
#